data_AF-A0AAW5EKJ5-F1
#
_entry.id   AF-A0AAW5EKJ5-F1
#
_cell.length_a   1.000
_cell.length_b   1.000
_cell.length_c   1.000
_cell.angle_alpha   90.00
_cell.angle_beta   90.00
_cell.angle_gamma   90.00
#
_symmetry.space_group_name_H-M   'P 1'
#
loop_
_entity.id
_entity.type
_entity.pdbx_description
1 polymer ?
#
loop_
_entity_poly.entity_id
_entity_poly.type
_entity_poly.pdbx_seq_one_letter_code
_entity_poly.pdbx_strand_id
1 'polypeptide(L)'
;FINKESLIEISNDKPIKVAIKGEWKGHNNGRFKDDDEDLKSMIENFNQKKIDLVIDYEHQSLKNEKAPAAGWIKELYLENEALMAKAEF
;
A
#
# COMPACT_ATOMS: atom_id res chain seq x y z
N PHE A 1 -12.30 -17.43 22.83
CA PHE A 1 -12.86 -17.52 21.47
C PHE A 1 -12.89 -16.10 20.91
N ILE A 2 -12.13 -15.85 19.85
CA ILE A 2 -12.06 -14.52 19.20
C ILE A 2 -13.29 -14.43 18.28
N ASN A 3 -14.13 -13.40 18.45
CA ASN A 3 -15.36 -13.24 17.67
C ASN A 3 -15.05 -12.56 16.32
N LYS A 4 -15.99 -12.65 15.36
CA LYS A 4 -15.83 -12.11 14.00
C LYS A 4 -15.59 -10.60 13.99
N GLU A 5 -16.20 -9.86 14.91
CA GLU A 5 -16.01 -8.40 15.05
C GLU A 5 -14.58 -8.05 15.47
N SER A 6 -14.01 -8.80 16.42
CA SER A 6 -12.61 -8.62 16.85
C SER A 6 -11.59 -8.99 15.76
N LEU A 7 -11.92 -9.90 14.84
CA LEU A 7 -11.07 -10.17 13.66
C LEU A 7 -11.10 -9.03 12.64
N ILE A 8 -12.25 -8.37 12.47
CA ILE A 8 -12.39 -7.20 11.59
C ILE A 8 -11.66 -6.00 12.20
N GLU A 9 -11.80 -5.78 13.52
CA GLU A 9 -11.05 -4.76 14.27
C GLU A 9 -9.53 -4.97 14.13
N ILE A 10 -9.03 -6.19 14.34
CA ILE A 10 -7.59 -6.50 14.23
C ILE A 10 -7.08 -6.35 12.78
N SER A 11 -7.94 -6.52 11.77
CA SER A 11 -7.56 -6.38 10.36
C SER A 11 -7.56 -4.93 9.87
N ASN A 12 -8.47 -4.09 10.38
CA ASN A 12 -8.55 -2.67 10.02
C ASN A 12 -7.46 -1.83 10.68
N ASP A 13 -6.88 -2.31 11.79
CA ASP A 13 -5.97 -1.51 12.62
C ASP A 13 -4.47 -1.78 12.37
N LYS A 14 -4.14 -2.62 11.38
CA LYS A 14 -2.74 -2.88 11.00
C LYS A 14 -2.40 -2.14 9.71
N PRO A 15 -1.72 -0.99 9.80
CA PRO A 15 -1.33 -0.25 8.61
C PRO A 15 -0.38 -1.07 7.73
N ILE A 16 -0.57 -0.96 6.43
CA ILE A 16 0.20 -1.68 5.42
C ILE A 16 1.46 -0.88 5.14
N LYS A 17 2.63 -1.54 5.21
CA LYS A 17 3.89 -0.92 4.80
C LYS A 17 4.00 -0.95 3.29
N VAL A 18 4.02 0.22 2.66
CA VAL A 18 4.03 0.39 1.20
C VAL A 18 5.45 0.55 0.66
N ALA A 19 6.26 1.40 1.29
CA ALA A 19 7.64 1.66 0.88
C ALA A 19 8.52 1.97 2.09
N ILE A 20 9.83 1.78 1.95
CA ILE A 20 10.83 2.09 3.01
C ILE A 20 11.92 2.93 2.38
N LYS A 21 12.30 4.01 3.06
CA LYS A 21 13.45 4.82 2.65
C LYS A 21 14.71 3.97 2.57
N GLY A 22 15.47 4.18 1.51
CA GLY A 22 16.72 3.45 1.35
C GLY A 22 17.15 3.34 -0.10
N GLU A 23 18.22 2.58 -0.28
CA GLU A 23 18.82 2.31 -1.58
C GLU A 23 18.80 0.80 -1.84
N TRP A 24 18.06 0.39 -2.85
CA TRP A 24 17.84 -1.00 -3.23
C TRP A 24 18.69 -1.35 -4.45
N LYS A 25 19.35 -2.51 -4.39
CA LYS A 25 20.28 -3.02 -5.42
C LYS A 25 19.90 -4.45 -5.78
N GLY A 26 20.21 -4.87 -7.01
CA GLY A 26 20.02 -6.26 -7.46
C GLY A 26 18.82 -6.50 -8.38
N HIS A 27 18.06 -5.46 -8.71
CA HIS A 27 17.04 -5.55 -9.76
C HIS A 27 17.67 -5.31 -11.14
N ASN A 28 17.18 -5.98 -12.18
CA ASN A 28 17.76 -5.93 -13.54
C ASN A 28 17.77 -4.53 -14.14
N ASN A 29 16.81 -3.68 -13.74
CA ASN A 29 16.70 -2.29 -14.18
C ASN A 29 17.62 -1.32 -13.38
N GLY A 30 18.51 -1.85 -12.54
CA GLY A 30 19.50 -1.07 -11.81
C GLY A 30 19.13 -0.81 -10.36
N ARG A 31 19.64 0.30 -9.84
CA ARG A 31 19.52 0.72 -8.45
C ARG A 31 18.33 1.67 -8.30
N PHE A 32 17.59 1.48 -7.21
CA PHE A 32 16.46 2.32 -6.84
C PHE A 32 16.77 3.00 -5.52
N LYS A 33 16.42 4.27 -5.38
CA LYS A 33 16.55 5.01 -4.14
C LYS A 33 15.22 5.70 -3.88
N ASP A 34 14.71 5.55 -2.67
CA ASP A 34 13.59 6.32 -2.15
C ASP A 34 14.09 7.14 -0.96
N ASP A 35 13.88 8.45 -1.01
CA ASP A 35 14.14 9.36 0.09
C ASP A 35 12.88 10.12 0.56
N ASP A 36 13.06 11.04 1.49
CA ASP A 36 11.95 11.77 2.10
C ASP A 36 11.18 12.64 1.09
N GLU A 37 11.82 13.15 0.03
CA GLU A 37 11.13 13.93 -1.01
C GLU A 37 10.28 13.02 -1.89
N ASP A 38 10.81 11.84 -2.22
CA ASP A 38 10.09 10.83 -2.99
C ASP A 38 8.82 10.39 -2.25
N LEU A 39 8.93 10.03 -0.96
CA LEU A 39 7.77 9.57 -0.20
C LEU A 39 6.73 10.68 0.02
N LYS A 40 7.16 11.92 0.22
CA LYS A 40 6.24 13.08 0.29
C LYS A 40 5.50 13.29 -1.04
N SER A 41 6.22 13.21 -2.15
CA SER A 41 5.64 13.30 -3.50
C SER A 41 4.62 12.18 -3.73
N MET A 42 4.88 10.95 -3.27
CA MET A 42 3.90 9.86 -3.35
C MET A 42 2.60 10.17 -2.59
N ILE A 43 2.70 10.70 -1.37
CA ILE A 43 1.53 11.10 -0.56
C ILE A 43 0.77 12.24 -1.24
N GLU A 44 1.48 13.26 -1.71
CA GLU A 44 0.86 14.40 -2.39
C GLU A 44 0.14 13.96 -3.68
N ASN A 45 0.80 13.14 -4.51
CA ASN A 45 0.20 12.59 -5.72
C ASN A 45 -1.05 11.74 -5.41
N PHE A 46 -1.02 10.95 -4.35
CA PHE A 46 -2.18 10.17 -3.90
C PHE A 46 -3.35 11.09 -3.52
N ASN A 47 -3.09 12.11 -2.69
CA ASN A 47 -4.10 13.07 -2.25
C ASN A 47 -4.68 13.89 -3.41
N GLN A 48 -3.86 14.26 -4.40
CA GLN A 48 -4.29 15.02 -5.57
C GLN A 48 -5.15 14.20 -6.52
N LYS A 49 -4.86 12.90 -6.68
CA LYS A 49 -5.50 12.04 -7.67
C LYS A 49 -6.97 11.72 -7.38
N LYS A 50 -7.44 11.86 -6.13
CA LYS A 50 -8.83 11.58 -5.69
C LYS A 50 -9.39 10.22 -6.16
N ILE A 51 -8.50 9.28 -6.47
CA ILE A 51 -8.84 7.91 -6.85
C ILE A 51 -8.29 6.98 -5.79
N ASP A 52 -9.14 6.13 -5.25
CA ASP A 52 -8.73 5.12 -4.28
C ASP A 52 -7.83 4.10 -4.97
N LEU A 53 -6.70 3.78 -4.34
CA LEU A 53 -5.76 2.81 -4.88
C LEU A 53 -6.20 1.41 -4.46
N VAL A 54 -6.47 0.56 -5.45
CA VAL A 54 -6.98 -0.79 -5.21
C VAL A 54 -5.88 -1.71 -4.70
N ILE A 55 -6.19 -2.51 -3.67
CA ILE A 55 -5.40 -3.68 -3.29
C ILE A 55 -5.99 -4.86 -4.06
N ASP A 56 -5.16 -5.58 -4.79
CA ASP A 56 -5.54 -6.82 -5.48
C ASP A 56 -4.64 -7.96 -4.97
N TYR A 57 -5.21 -9.16 -4.81
CA TYR A 57 -4.46 -10.34 -4.35
C TYR A 57 -3.72 -11.05 -5.49
N GLU A 58 -4.17 -10.91 -6.73
CA GLU A 58 -3.53 -11.52 -7.90
C GLU A 58 -3.24 -10.47 -8.99
N HIS A 59 -2.14 -10.67 -9.73
CA HIS A 59 -1.94 -9.94 -10.97
C HIS A 59 -3.00 -10.38 -11.99
N GLN A 60 -4.01 -9.54 -12.23
CA GLN A 60 -5.08 -9.77 -13.22
C GLN A 60 -4.56 -10.22 -14.61
N SER A 61 -3.31 -9.91 -14.93
CA SER A 61 -2.63 -10.26 -16.17
C SER A 61 -2.47 -11.77 -16.42
N LEU A 62 -2.65 -12.64 -15.41
CA LEU A 62 -2.43 -14.08 -15.55
C LEU A 62 -3.68 -14.89 -15.96
N LYS A 63 -4.90 -14.38 -15.70
CA LYS A 63 -6.14 -15.16 -15.90
C LYS A 63 -7.24 -14.47 -16.70
N ASN A 64 -7.08 -13.21 -17.12
CA ASN A 64 -8.10 -12.47 -17.90
C ASN A 64 -9.50 -12.40 -17.24
N GLU A 65 -9.59 -12.69 -15.94
CA GLU A 65 -10.79 -12.58 -15.14
C GLU A 65 -10.69 -11.34 -14.26
N LYS A 66 -11.78 -10.57 -14.14
CA LYS A 66 -11.84 -9.43 -13.21
C LYS A 66 -11.80 -9.98 -11.78
N ALA A 67 -10.66 -9.87 -11.12
CA ALA A 67 -10.57 -10.12 -9.70
C ALA A 67 -11.32 -9.00 -8.94
N PRO A 68 -12.19 -9.32 -7.98
CA PRO A 68 -12.76 -8.32 -7.10
C PRO A 68 -11.64 -7.66 -6.29
N ALA A 69 -11.72 -6.34 -6.09
CA ALA A 69 -10.81 -5.62 -5.22
C ALA A 69 -10.75 -6.29 -3.85
N ALA A 70 -9.53 -6.60 -3.39
CA ALA A 70 -9.29 -7.12 -2.05
C ALA A 70 -9.53 -6.06 -0.98
N GLY A 71 -9.29 -4.81 -1.32
CA GLY A 71 -9.45 -3.66 -0.45
C GLY A 71 -9.08 -2.36 -1.17
N TRP A 72 -9.20 -1.26 -0.45
CA TRP A 72 -8.96 0.09 -0.96
C TRP A 72 -8.08 0.88 0.00
N ILE A 73 -6.96 1.40 -0.48
CA ILE A 73 -6.13 2.35 0.28
C ILE A 73 -6.88 3.68 0.35
N LYS A 74 -7.08 4.18 1.57
CA LYS A 74 -7.79 5.44 1.85
C LYS A 74 -6.87 6.57 2.28
N GLU A 75 -5.73 6.24 2.87
CA GLU A 75 -4.78 7.20 3.40
C GLU A 75 -3.35 6.68 3.25
N LEU A 76 -2.44 7.56 2.83
CA LEU A 76 -1.00 7.35 2.88
C LEU A 76 -0.36 8.31 3.89
N TYR A 77 0.54 7.80 4.72
CA TYR A 77 1.22 8.60 5.74
C TYR A 77 2.63 8.07 6.02
N LEU A 78 3.48 8.89 6.64
CA LEU A 78 4.84 8.49 7.03
C LEU A 78 4.86 8.05 8.50
N GLU A 79 5.52 6.92 8.76
CA GLU A 79 5.77 6.42 10.11
C GLU A 79 7.06 5.59 10.12
N ASN A 80 7.94 5.81 11.10
CA ASN A 80 9.17 5.03 11.30
C ASN A 80 10.01 4.82 10.01
N GLU A 81 10.23 5.89 9.25
CA GLU A 81 10.98 5.88 7.98
C GLU A 81 10.36 5.05 6.84
N ALA A 82 9.08 4.72 6.96
CA ALA A 82 8.32 4.01 5.95
C ALA A 82 7.09 4.82 5.52
N LEU A 83 6.68 4.59 4.27
CA LEU A 83 5.37 4.95 3.78
C LEU A 83 4.38 3.87 4.21
N MET A 84 3.36 4.27 4.93
CA MET A 84 2.30 3.42 5.46
C MET A 84 0.97 3.75 4.78
N ALA A 85 0.09 2.75 4.69
CA ALA A 85 -1.25 2.88 4.15
C ALA A 85 -2.30 2.37 5.12
N LYS A 86 -3.40 3.13 5.27
CA LYS A 86 -4.64 2.61 5.84
C LYS A 86 -5.54 2.13 4.71
N ALA A 87 -6.13 0.95 4.88
CA ALA A 87 -6.97 0.34 3.88
C ALA A 87 -8.27 -0.20 4.49
N GLU A 88 -9.31 -0.23 3.67
CA GLU A 88 -10.59 -0.89 3.96
C GLU A 88 -10.67 -2.19 3.15
N PHE A 89 -11.05 -3.30 3.78
CA PHE A 89 -11.19 -4.63 3.17
C PHE A 89 -12.64 -5.09 3.14
#